data_AF-A0A819V8M6-F1
#
_entry.id   AF-A0A819V8M6-F1
#
_cell.length_a   1.000
_cell.length_b   1.000
_cell.length_c   1.000
_cell.angle_alpha   90.00
_cell.angle_beta   90.00
_cell.angle_gamma   90.00
#
_symmetry.space_group_name_H-M   'P 1'
#
loop_
_entity.id
_entity.type
_entity.pdbx_description
1 polymer ?
#
loop_
_entity_poly.entity_id
_entity_poly.type
_entity_poly.pdbx_seq_one_letter_code
_entity_poly.pdbx_strand_id
1 'polypeptide(L)'
;ASKCGYVVLILLIYWISEAIPVPVTSLLPLILFPLTGILKASDVASNYFKDTASLFFGSVTLAYAIQRVNLHRRAALFILTVVGSSTKWIMAGLMTTTCLISMWINNAASTSIMLPVALAIADEYEQHTNNLASINEHPIVTINGLTPANVKDESTEQEQKVSSNDIIKLRKGLILCVAYSSVYGGLSTIVGSAATVFLKGYVDEQYANTNFRLTFLNYLLLTLPTVVLMMISCWLWLQIRFNYHGWKEGVVAILFLSAILLWITRDLAGNGSGWGSLMSRNAVSNGTVALLMAVLTMILPNEKPRLKDWKYNPIIPWIDLSKNYPWGTLLMLGAGLSIAQAFQISKLSNIFGNALYFVHNSSRFVILVTIIILSEVCTQLINNLSIVFCFLSSARWYVN
;
A
#
# COMPACT_ATOMS: atom_id res chain seq x y z
N ALA A 1 15.42 6.39 -42.22
CA ALA A 1 16.23 5.54 -41.34
C ALA A 1 17.59 6.17 -40.99
N SER A 2 18.49 6.41 -41.95
CA SER A 2 19.91 6.77 -41.69
C SER A 2 20.11 8.06 -40.90
N LYS A 3 19.38 9.14 -41.23
CA LYS A 3 19.43 10.41 -40.47
C LYS A 3 18.97 10.25 -39.00
N CYS A 4 17.95 9.41 -38.78
CA CYS A 4 17.46 9.12 -37.43
C CYS A 4 18.46 8.27 -36.64
N GLY A 5 19.07 7.27 -37.30
CA GLY A 5 20.14 6.47 -36.71
C GLY A 5 21.35 7.32 -36.32
N TYR A 6 21.74 8.31 -37.14
CA TYR A 6 22.82 9.24 -36.82
C TYR A 6 22.54 10.07 -35.55
N VAL A 7 21.35 10.68 -35.45
CA VAL A 7 20.95 11.44 -34.25
C VAL A 7 20.93 10.55 -33.01
N VAL A 8 20.41 9.32 -33.13
CA VAL A 8 20.36 8.37 -32.01
C VAL A 8 21.76 7.88 -31.61
N LEU A 9 22.67 7.66 -32.56
CA LEU A 9 24.05 7.32 -32.25
C LEU A 9 24.76 8.45 -31.50
N ILE A 10 24.56 9.71 -31.89
CA ILE A 10 25.08 10.87 -31.15
C ILE A 10 24.57 10.88 -29.71
N LEU A 11 23.26 10.69 -29.52
CA LEU A 11 22.65 10.66 -28.18
C LEU A 11 23.19 9.50 -27.34
N LEU A 12 23.33 8.30 -27.93
CA LEU A 12 23.90 7.13 -27.27
C LEU A 12 25.35 7.36 -26.86
N ILE A 13 26.17 7.96 -27.73
CA ILE A 13 27.57 8.28 -27.40
C ILE A 13 27.63 9.26 -26.23
N TYR A 14 26.84 10.33 -26.24
CA TYR A 14 26.84 11.31 -25.14
C TYR A 14 26.24 10.78 -23.83
N TRP A 15 25.25 9.89 -23.89
CA TRP A 15 24.71 9.23 -22.70
C TRP A 15 25.67 8.19 -22.11
N ILE A 16 26.39 7.44 -22.95
CA ILE A 16 27.36 6.42 -22.48
C ILE A 16 28.65 7.08 -21.97
N SER A 17 29.14 8.11 -22.65
CA SER A 17 30.38 8.81 -22.28
C SER A 17 30.21 9.80 -21.14
N GLU A 18 28.97 10.22 -20.85
CA GLU A 18 28.64 11.29 -19.89
C GLU A 18 29.47 12.59 -20.08
N ALA A 19 29.94 12.85 -21.32
CA ALA A 19 30.81 13.99 -21.61
C ALA A 19 30.13 15.36 -21.36
N ILE A 20 28.80 15.39 -21.39
CA ILE A 20 27.97 16.51 -20.96
C ILE A 20 26.86 15.99 -20.02
N PRO A 21 26.36 16.80 -19.07
CA PRO A 21 25.34 16.36 -18.12
C PRO A 21 24.12 15.76 -18.84
N VAL A 22 23.62 14.63 -18.35
CA VAL A 22 22.45 13.93 -18.90
C VAL A 22 21.26 14.86 -19.22
N PRO A 23 20.88 15.84 -18.37
CA PRO A 23 19.81 16.79 -18.70
C PRO A 23 20.06 17.57 -20.00
N VAL A 24 21.32 17.96 -20.25
CA VAL A 24 21.73 18.73 -21.43
C VAL A 24 21.70 17.85 -22.68
N THR A 25 22.22 16.62 -22.58
CA THR A 25 22.13 15.62 -23.65
C THR A 25 20.68 15.34 -24.01
N SER A 26 19.80 15.26 -23.01
CA SER A 26 18.37 15.07 -23.19
C SER A 26 17.66 16.28 -23.82
N LEU A 27 18.28 17.44 -23.98
CA LEU A 27 17.71 18.55 -24.75
C LEU A 27 18.11 18.52 -26.23
N LEU A 28 19.17 17.78 -26.59
CA LEU A 28 19.66 17.70 -27.97
C LEU A 28 18.60 17.26 -29.00
N PRO A 29 17.66 16.34 -28.71
CA PRO A 29 16.59 16.00 -29.66
C PRO A 29 15.75 17.19 -30.11
N LEU A 30 15.53 18.20 -29.25
CA LEU A 30 14.79 19.43 -29.59
C LEU A 30 15.48 20.24 -30.68
N ILE A 31 16.79 20.09 -30.83
CA ILE A 31 17.60 20.82 -31.78
C ILE A 31 17.89 19.93 -33.00
N LEU A 32 18.37 18.70 -32.78
CA LEU A 32 18.85 17.83 -33.84
C LEU A 32 17.74 17.26 -34.72
N PHE A 33 16.56 16.92 -34.17
CA PHE A 33 15.48 16.39 -35.00
C PHE A 33 14.87 17.42 -35.96
N PRO A 34 14.65 18.69 -35.56
CA PRO A 34 14.26 19.74 -36.50
C PRO A 34 15.34 20.07 -37.53
N LEU A 35 16.62 20.16 -37.12
CA LEU A 35 17.73 20.45 -38.04
C LEU A 35 17.93 19.38 -39.10
N THR A 36 17.73 18.10 -38.74
CA THR A 36 17.86 16.98 -39.68
C THR A 36 16.60 16.78 -40.55
N GLY A 37 15.53 17.55 -40.30
CA GLY A 37 14.27 17.49 -41.03
C GLY A 37 13.43 16.25 -40.74
N ILE A 38 13.65 15.58 -39.61
CA ILE A 38 12.94 14.33 -39.24
C ILE A 38 11.60 14.65 -38.58
N LEU A 39 11.57 15.62 -37.68
CA LEU A 39 10.39 16.07 -36.94
C LEU A 39 10.33 17.59 -36.92
N LYS A 40 9.12 18.17 -36.90
CA LYS A 40 8.96 19.61 -36.67
C LYS A 40 9.26 19.93 -35.20
N ALA A 41 9.75 21.14 -34.94
CA ALA A 41 10.07 21.58 -33.57
C ALA A 41 8.87 21.48 -32.60
N SER A 42 7.66 21.79 -33.08
CA SER A 42 6.40 21.63 -32.32
C SER A 42 6.18 20.19 -31.86
N ASP A 43 6.44 19.23 -32.76
CA ASP A 43 6.15 17.82 -32.53
C ASP A 43 7.15 17.24 -31.53
N VAL A 44 8.42 17.65 -31.64
CA VAL A 44 9.46 17.28 -30.67
C VAL A 44 9.15 17.88 -29.29
N ALA A 45 8.81 19.16 -29.22
CA ALA A 45 8.49 19.83 -27.95
C ALA A 45 7.29 19.19 -27.24
N SER A 46 6.27 18.77 -28.00
CA SER A 46 5.10 18.09 -27.44
C SER A 46 5.44 16.80 -26.69
N ASN A 47 6.52 16.10 -27.06
CA ASN A 47 6.95 14.88 -26.40
C ASN A 47 7.52 15.10 -25.00
N TYR A 48 8.02 16.29 -24.68
CA TYR A 48 8.55 16.62 -23.35
C TYR A 48 7.44 16.90 -22.33
N PHE A 49 6.23 17.23 -22.81
CA PHE A 49 5.06 17.53 -21.97
C PHE A 49 3.88 16.59 -22.25
N LYS A 50 4.16 15.32 -22.58
CA LYS A 50 3.13 14.28 -22.70
C LYS A 50 2.62 13.82 -21.34
N ASP A 51 1.49 13.12 -21.32
CA ASP A 51 0.89 12.56 -20.10
C ASP A 51 1.90 11.78 -19.23
N THR A 52 2.84 11.08 -19.86
CA THR A 52 3.92 10.36 -19.18
C THR A 52 4.81 11.29 -18.35
N ALA A 53 5.07 12.51 -18.83
CA ALA A 53 5.84 13.52 -18.09
C ALA A 53 5.04 14.03 -16.88
N SER A 54 3.73 14.26 -17.03
CA SER A 54 2.83 14.62 -15.93
C SER A 54 2.73 13.51 -14.87
N LEU A 55 2.68 12.25 -15.30
CA LEU A 55 2.69 11.07 -14.42
C LEU A 55 4.00 10.97 -13.64
N PHE A 56 5.13 11.11 -14.33
CA PHE A 56 6.45 11.10 -13.71
C PHE A 56 6.60 12.25 -12.69
N PHE A 57 6.11 13.44 -13.02
CA PHE A 57 6.09 14.57 -12.10
C PHE A 57 5.28 14.30 -10.84
N GLY A 58 4.08 13.75 -11.00
CA GLY A 58 3.23 13.37 -9.88
C GLY A 58 3.84 12.28 -9.00
N SER A 59 4.40 11.22 -9.60
CA SER A 59 4.95 10.09 -8.86
C SER A 59 6.22 10.44 -8.08
N VAL A 60 7.12 11.23 -8.68
CA VAL A 60 8.35 11.68 -8.02
C VAL A 60 8.06 12.67 -6.91
N THR A 61 7.09 13.57 -7.10
CA THR A 61 6.65 14.50 -6.04
C THR A 61 6.07 13.73 -4.85
N LEU A 62 5.25 12.71 -5.12
CA LEU A 62 4.68 11.85 -4.08
C LEU A 62 5.76 11.03 -3.36
N ALA A 63 6.74 10.48 -4.09
CA ALA A 63 7.90 9.80 -3.52
C ALA A 63 8.74 10.72 -2.63
N TYR A 64 8.97 11.97 -3.06
CA TYR A 64 9.65 12.98 -2.25
C TYR A 64 8.85 13.36 -1.00
N ALA A 65 7.51 13.42 -1.09
CA ALA A 65 6.63 13.62 0.06
C ALA A 65 6.85 12.53 1.14
N ILE A 66 6.87 11.27 0.71
CA ILE A 66 7.14 10.09 1.55
C ILE A 66 8.53 10.18 2.19
N GLN A 67 9.52 10.66 1.43
CA GLN A 67 10.88 10.83 1.92
C GLN A 67 10.98 11.93 2.98
N ARG A 68 10.40 13.11 2.72
CA ARG A 68 10.43 14.27 3.62
C ARG A 68 9.71 14.03 4.94
N VAL A 69 8.61 13.28 4.90
CA VAL A 69 7.88 12.84 6.11
C VAL A 69 8.66 11.75 6.88
N ASN A 70 9.82 11.32 6.37
CA ASN A 70 10.64 10.24 6.90
C ASN A 70 9.88 8.91 7.02
N LEU A 71 8.82 8.73 6.23
CA LEU A 71 7.96 7.55 6.30
C LEU A 71 8.77 6.28 5.97
N HIS A 72 9.66 6.36 4.99
CA HIS A 72 10.61 5.28 4.63
C HIS A 72 11.59 4.93 5.78
N ARG A 73 12.19 5.94 6.44
CA ARG A 73 13.10 5.74 7.58
C ARG A 73 12.35 5.19 8.80
N ARG A 74 11.09 5.57 9.00
CA ARG A 74 10.21 5.03 10.05
C ARG A 74 9.74 3.62 9.73
N ALA A 75 9.52 3.28 8.46
CA ALA A 75 9.30 1.90 8.03
C ALA A 75 10.54 1.02 8.27
N ALA A 76 11.75 1.55 8.03
CA ALA A 76 13.00 0.88 8.36
C ALA A 76 13.25 0.77 9.87
N LEU A 77 12.95 1.82 10.65
CA LEU A 77 13.02 1.78 12.12
C LEU A 77 11.96 0.86 12.71
N PHE A 78 10.79 0.76 12.09
CA PHE A 78 9.78 -0.24 12.42
C PHE A 78 10.34 -1.66 12.23
N ILE A 79 11.10 -1.92 11.15
CA ILE A 79 11.81 -3.19 10.93
C ILE A 79 12.93 -3.45 11.96
N LEU A 80 13.61 -2.41 12.48
CA LEU A 80 14.67 -2.57 13.48
C LEU A 80 14.15 -2.64 14.92
N THR A 81 13.06 -1.94 15.20
CA THR A 81 12.31 -2.04 16.47
C THR A 81 11.43 -3.28 16.53
N VAL A 82 11.44 -4.12 15.48
CA VAL A 82 10.82 -5.45 15.46
C VAL A 82 11.34 -6.36 16.58
N VAL A 83 12.51 -6.03 17.11
CA VAL A 83 13.25 -6.87 18.05
C VAL A 83 12.99 -6.48 19.54
N GLY A 84 12.12 -5.49 19.87
CA GLY A 84 11.93 -4.99 21.25
C GLY A 84 10.55 -4.40 21.66
N SER A 85 10.37 -4.11 22.97
CA SER A 85 9.15 -3.94 23.81
C SER A 85 8.04 -2.92 23.43
N SER A 86 7.77 -2.69 22.15
CA SER A 86 6.66 -1.80 21.73
C SER A 86 5.30 -2.52 21.71
N THR A 87 4.21 -1.77 21.90
CA THR A 87 2.80 -2.22 21.81
C THR A 87 2.49 -3.07 20.56
N LYS A 88 3.24 -2.85 19.47
CA LYS A 88 3.13 -3.58 18.21
C LYS A 88 3.57 -5.04 18.33
N TRP A 89 4.58 -5.32 19.17
CA TRP A 89 5.06 -6.67 19.51
C TRP A 89 4.16 -7.39 20.48
N ILE A 90 3.56 -6.65 21.41
CA ILE A 90 2.53 -7.20 22.31
C ILE A 90 1.36 -7.71 21.47
N MET A 91 0.89 -6.91 20.50
CA MET A 91 -0.14 -7.33 19.55
C MET A 91 0.32 -8.52 18.69
N ALA A 92 1.55 -8.51 18.17
CA ALA A 92 2.08 -9.62 17.35
C ALA A 92 2.19 -10.94 18.14
N GLY A 93 2.68 -10.87 19.39
CA GLY A 93 2.77 -12.01 20.30
C GLY A 93 1.39 -12.57 20.62
N LEU A 94 0.44 -11.70 21.00
CA LEU A 94 -0.94 -12.10 21.27
C LEU A 94 -1.61 -12.73 20.04
N MET A 95 -1.40 -12.17 18.85
CA MET A 95 -1.93 -12.71 17.60
C MET A 95 -1.35 -14.10 17.28
N THR A 96 -0.06 -14.29 17.51
CA THR A 96 0.62 -15.58 17.26
C THR A 96 0.13 -16.64 18.23
N THR A 97 0.05 -16.32 19.52
CA THR A 97 -0.45 -17.27 20.53
C THR A 97 -1.91 -17.63 20.29
N THR A 98 -2.76 -16.66 19.96
CA THR A 98 -4.18 -16.91 19.65
C THR A 98 -4.34 -17.81 18.42
N CYS A 99 -3.54 -17.57 17.37
CA CYS A 99 -3.54 -18.38 16.16
C CYS A 99 -3.14 -19.83 16.47
N LEU A 100 -2.06 -20.04 17.23
CA LEU A 100 -1.59 -21.37 17.63
C LEU A 100 -2.63 -22.14 18.44
N ILE A 101 -3.32 -21.49 19.38
CA ILE A 101 -4.38 -22.14 20.15
C ILE A 101 -5.55 -22.52 19.24
N SER A 102 -5.97 -21.64 18.34
CA SER A 102 -7.10 -21.90 17.44
C SER A 102 -6.82 -22.95 16.36
N MET A 103 -5.56 -23.38 16.18
CA MET A 103 -5.23 -24.52 15.32
C MET A 103 -5.81 -25.84 15.86
N TRP A 104 -6.05 -25.94 17.17
CA TRP A 104 -6.41 -27.19 17.84
C TRP A 104 -7.81 -27.17 18.44
N ILE A 105 -8.41 -25.99 18.55
CA ILE A 105 -9.71 -25.76 19.20
C ILE A 105 -10.53 -24.85 18.29
N ASN A 106 -11.86 -24.98 18.33
CA ASN A 106 -12.74 -24.14 17.51
C ASN A 106 -12.54 -22.63 17.79
N ASN A 107 -12.79 -21.81 16.75
CA ASN A 107 -12.53 -20.37 16.77
C ASN A 107 -13.23 -19.63 17.92
N ALA A 108 -14.46 -20.04 18.24
CA ALA A 108 -15.26 -19.41 19.29
C ALA A 108 -14.65 -19.64 20.68
N ALA A 109 -14.23 -20.87 20.98
CA ALA A 109 -13.59 -21.21 22.25
C ALA A 109 -12.20 -20.58 22.39
N SER A 110 -11.39 -20.56 21.31
CA SER A 110 -10.09 -19.86 21.32
C SER A 110 -10.24 -18.37 21.65
N THR A 111 -11.23 -17.72 21.04
CA THR A 111 -11.55 -16.30 21.28
C THR A 111 -11.94 -16.07 22.75
N SER A 112 -12.80 -16.93 23.32
CA SER A 112 -13.22 -16.83 24.71
C SER A 112 -12.08 -17.00 25.71
N ILE A 113 -11.07 -17.82 25.41
CA ILE A 113 -9.89 -18.02 26.27
C ILE A 113 -8.93 -16.82 26.18
N MET A 114 -8.72 -16.29 24.96
CA MET A 114 -7.75 -15.23 24.71
C MET A 114 -8.28 -13.83 25.03
N LEU A 115 -9.60 -13.63 25.03
CA LEU A 115 -10.20 -12.32 25.29
C LEU A 115 -9.88 -11.78 26.70
N PRO A 116 -10.02 -12.54 27.81
CA PRO A 116 -9.60 -12.06 29.13
C PRO A 116 -8.10 -11.74 29.22
N VAL A 117 -7.25 -12.51 28.54
CA VAL A 117 -5.79 -12.27 28.48
C VAL A 117 -5.49 -10.94 27.77
N ALA A 118 -6.16 -10.68 26.66
CA ALA A 118 -6.05 -9.42 25.92
C ALA A 118 -6.51 -8.22 26.76
N LEU A 119 -7.58 -8.38 27.55
CA LEU A 119 -8.06 -7.34 28.47
C LEU A 119 -7.08 -7.10 29.62
N ALA A 120 -6.54 -8.16 30.23
CA ALA A 120 -5.54 -8.04 31.29
C ALA A 120 -4.28 -7.29 30.83
N ILE A 121 -3.80 -7.55 29.61
CA ILE A 121 -2.67 -6.81 29.00
C ILE A 121 -3.02 -5.32 28.82
N ALA A 122 -4.26 -5.01 28.44
CA ALA A 122 -4.71 -3.62 28.28
C ALA A 122 -4.77 -2.90 29.63
N ASP A 123 -5.26 -3.58 30.67
CA ASP A 123 -5.39 -3.04 32.03
C ASP A 123 -4.01 -2.79 32.67
N GLU A 124 -3.06 -3.71 32.47
CA GLU A 124 -1.68 -3.54 32.93
C GLU A 124 -0.99 -2.34 32.27
N TYR A 125 -1.21 -2.15 30.96
CA TYR A 125 -0.68 -1.01 30.21
C TYR A 125 -1.26 0.32 30.71
N GLU A 126 -2.56 0.34 31.05
CA GLU A 126 -3.24 1.48 31.65
C GLU A 126 -2.65 1.84 33.02
N GLN A 127 -2.43 0.85 33.89
CA GLN A 127 -1.78 1.06 35.20
C GLN A 127 -0.35 1.60 35.06
N HIS A 128 0.45 1.03 34.16
CA HIS A 128 1.81 1.50 33.91
C HIS A 128 1.85 2.95 33.42
N THR A 129 0.91 3.33 32.57
CA THR A 129 0.79 4.71 32.05
C THR A 129 0.38 5.68 33.15
N ASN A 130 -0.57 5.29 33.99
CA ASN A 130 -1.02 6.11 35.14
C ASN A 130 0.09 6.30 36.19
N ASN A 131 0.90 5.26 36.45
CA ASN A 131 2.05 5.36 37.36
C ASN A 131 3.16 6.29 36.83
N LEU A 132 3.39 6.33 35.52
CA LEU A 132 4.33 7.28 34.93
C LEU A 132 3.81 8.72 34.99
N ALA A 133 2.49 8.90 34.84
CA ALA A 133 1.86 10.22 34.99
C ALA A 133 1.99 10.76 36.42
N SER A 134 1.80 9.92 37.45
CA SER A 134 1.93 10.34 38.85
C SER A 134 3.37 10.67 39.25
N ILE A 135 4.37 10.02 38.67
CA ILE A 135 5.80 10.36 38.90
C ILE A 135 6.14 11.76 38.38
N ASN A 136 5.54 12.17 37.25
CA ASN A 136 5.76 13.49 36.66
C ASN A 136 5.05 14.63 37.40
N GLU A 137 4.08 14.32 38.28
CA GLU A 137 3.38 15.31 39.11
C GLU A 137 4.20 15.76 40.33
N HIS A 138 5.32 15.09 40.67
CA HIS A 138 6.26 15.60 41.68
C HIS A 138 7.15 16.67 41.04
N PRO A 139 6.93 17.97 41.31
CA PRO A 139 7.74 19.02 40.72
C PRO A 139 9.13 18.95 41.38
N ILE A 140 10.13 19.26 40.58
CA ILE A 140 11.49 19.64 40.99
C ILE A 140 11.41 20.40 42.33
N VAL A 141 12.11 19.87 43.34
CA VAL A 141 12.27 20.50 44.66
C VAL A 141 12.59 21.99 44.45
N THR A 142 11.65 22.83 44.85
CA THR A 142 11.71 24.28 44.69
C THR A 142 12.74 24.82 45.68
N ILE A 143 14.01 24.94 45.26
CA ILE A 143 14.95 25.81 45.97
C ILE A 143 14.57 27.23 45.57
N ASN A 144 14.04 28.00 46.54
CA ASN A 144 13.65 29.42 46.49
C ASN A 144 12.19 29.73 46.13
N GLY A 145 11.26 29.34 47.02
CA GLY A 145 10.25 30.27 47.58
C GLY A 145 9.26 31.01 46.66
N LEU A 146 9.11 30.65 45.39
CA LEU A 146 8.09 31.24 44.50
C LEU A 146 7.11 30.14 44.08
N THR A 147 5.89 30.19 44.63
CA THR A 147 4.78 29.31 44.24
C THR A 147 4.13 29.80 42.95
N PRO A 148 3.90 28.95 41.93
CA PRO A 148 2.87 29.20 40.95
C PRO A 148 1.57 28.57 41.47
N ALA A 149 0.87 29.28 42.35
CA ALA A 149 -0.50 28.91 42.70
C ALA A 149 -1.45 29.32 41.56
N ASN A 150 -2.26 28.38 41.10
CA ASN A 150 -3.44 28.54 40.21
C ASN A 150 -3.25 28.60 38.69
N VAL A 151 -2.33 27.81 38.12
CA VAL A 151 -2.54 27.34 36.74
C VAL A 151 -3.09 25.92 36.81
N LYS A 152 -4.43 25.78 36.88
CA LYS A 152 -5.07 24.55 36.40
C LYS A 152 -4.95 24.62 34.88
N ASP A 153 -3.81 24.16 34.41
CA ASP A 153 -3.37 24.19 33.04
C ASP A 153 -4.37 23.41 32.15
N GLU A 154 -5.01 24.09 31.20
CA GLU A 154 -5.81 23.45 30.14
C GLU A 154 -5.00 22.36 29.40
N SER A 155 -3.66 22.45 29.44
CA SER A 155 -2.74 21.42 28.96
C SER A 155 -2.80 20.11 29.75
N THR A 156 -3.00 20.13 31.07
CA THR A 156 -3.06 18.92 31.91
C THR A 156 -4.36 18.15 31.69
N GLU A 157 -5.51 18.85 31.56
CA GLU A 157 -6.78 18.23 31.18
C GLU A 157 -6.75 17.67 29.74
N GLN A 158 -6.07 18.36 28.82
CA GLN A 158 -5.89 17.87 27.44
C GLN A 158 -4.94 16.65 27.38
N GLU A 159 -3.87 16.62 28.17
CA GLU A 159 -2.93 15.50 28.24
C GLU A 159 -3.57 14.25 28.88
N GLN A 160 -4.34 14.40 29.96
CA GLN A 160 -5.11 13.29 30.54
C GLN A 160 -6.13 12.73 29.54
N LYS A 161 -6.83 13.60 28.78
CA LYS A 161 -7.83 13.20 27.79
C LYS A 161 -7.22 12.55 26.53
N VAL A 162 -5.98 12.90 26.18
CA VAL A 162 -5.21 12.26 25.10
C VAL A 162 -4.75 10.86 25.54
N SER A 163 -4.22 10.71 26.77
CA SER A 163 -3.80 9.43 27.35
C SER A 163 -4.96 8.41 27.41
N SER A 164 -6.15 8.82 27.84
CA SER A 164 -7.32 7.92 27.91
C SER A 164 -7.79 7.42 26.53
N ASN A 165 -7.73 8.25 25.49
CA ASN A 165 -8.16 7.86 24.13
C ASN A 165 -7.26 6.78 23.53
N ASP A 166 -6.00 6.81 23.90
CA ASP A 166 -4.98 5.93 23.39
C ASP A 166 -5.04 4.53 24.02
N ILE A 167 -5.35 4.46 25.32
CA ILE A 167 -5.67 3.21 26.02
C ILE A 167 -6.92 2.55 25.40
N ILE A 168 -7.95 3.34 25.07
CA ILE A 168 -9.16 2.83 24.40
C ILE A 168 -8.84 2.27 23.00
N LYS A 169 -7.96 2.93 22.23
CA LYS A 169 -7.51 2.41 20.93
C LYS A 169 -6.73 1.10 21.08
N LEU A 170 -5.86 1.02 22.09
CA LEU A 170 -5.12 -0.21 22.41
C LEU A 170 -6.07 -1.36 22.74
N ARG A 171 -7.00 -1.15 23.68
CA ARG A 171 -7.97 -2.19 24.09
C ARG A 171 -8.79 -2.70 22.91
N LYS A 172 -9.27 -1.81 22.03
CA LYS A 172 -9.96 -2.18 20.78
C LYS A 172 -9.06 -2.98 19.83
N GLY A 173 -7.80 -2.56 19.68
CA GLY A 173 -6.82 -3.24 18.84
C GLY A 173 -6.53 -4.67 19.32
N LEU A 174 -6.36 -4.87 20.64
CA LEU A 174 -6.10 -6.18 21.23
C LEU A 174 -7.29 -7.14 21.08
N ILE A 175 -8.53 -6.65 21.25
CA ILE A 175 -9.74 -7.47 21.03
C ILE A 175 -9.83 -7.93 19.57
N LEU A 176 -9.56 -7.03 18.61
CA LEU A 176 -9.57 -7.38 17.18
C LEU A 176 -8.43 -8.34 16.80
N CYS A 177 -7.25 -8.19 17.40
CA CYS A 177 -6.16 -9.16 17.24
C CYS A 177 -6.62 -10.57 17.60
N VAL A 178 -7.31 -10.74 18.73
CA VAL A 178 -7.83 -12.05 19.15
C VAL A 178 -8.86 -12.58 18.16
N ALA A 179 -9.81 -11.73 17.74
CA ALA A 179 -10.89 -12.14 16.84
C ALA A 179 -10.39 -12.58 15.45
N TYR A 180 -9.44 -11.87 14.84
CA TYR A 180 -8.89 -12.24 13.54
C TYR A 180 -7.95 -13.44 13.62
N SER A 181 -7.07 -13.49 14.62
CA SER A 181 -6.12 -14.59 14.79
C SER A 181 -6.80 -15.92 15.07
N SER A 182 -7.94 -15.94 15.78
CA SER A 182 -8.68 -17.19 16.02
C SER A 182 -9.22 -17.77 14.71
N VAL A 183 -9.74 -16.94 13.81
CA VAL A 183 -10.21 -17.39 12.49
C VAL A 183 -9.07 -17.95 11.64
N TYR A 184 -7.91 -17.30 11.61
CA TYR A 184 -6.76 -17.75 10.84
C TYR A 184 -6.16 -19.06 11.39
N GLY A 185 -6.11 -19.21 12.71
CA GLY A 185 -5.68 -20.46 13.34
C GLY A 185 -6.63 -21.62 13.01
N GLY A 186 -7.94 -21.40 13.00
CA GLY A 186 -8.91 -22.43 12.60
C GLY A 186 -8.83 -22.89 11.15
N LEU A 187 -8.16 -22.11 10.30
CA LEU A 187 -7.95 -22.37 8.87
C LEU A 187 -6.69 -23.19 8.60
N SER A 188 -5.73 -23.22 9.53
CA SER A 188 -4.44 -23.88 9.32
C SER A 188 -4.52 -25.41 9.42
N THR A 189 -5.48 -25.95 10.18
CA THR A 189 -5.65 -27.40 10.34
C THR A 189 -7.03 -27.87 9.93
N ILE A 190 -7.13 -29.17 9.64
CA ILE A 190 -8.40 -29.84 9.34
C ILE A 190 -9.33 -29.83 10.57
N VAL A 191 -8.79 -29.79 11.79
CA VAL A 191 -9.56 -29.89 13.03
C VAL A 191 -10.03 -28.50 13.52
N GLY A 192 -9.37 -27.43 13.09
CA GLY A 192 -9.58 -26.08 13.61
C GLY A 192 -10.97 -25.50 13.34
N SER A 193 -11.67 -25.93 12.28
CA SER A 193 -12.98 -25.40 11.90
C SER A 193 -13.92 -26.45 11.32
N ALA A 194 -15.22 -26.30 11.56
CA ALA A 194 -16.24 -27.18 10.99
C ALA A 194 -16.20 -27.20 9.44
N ALA A 195 -15.81 -26.08 8.81
CA ALA A 195 -15.68 -25.98 7.36
C ALA A 195 -14.54 -26.84 6.81
N THR A 196 -13.40 -26.92 7.51
CA THR A 196 -12.23 -27.70 7.08
C THR A 196 -12.42 -29.19 7.34
N VAL A 197 -13.12 -29.55 8.42
CA VAL A 197 -13.61 -30.92 8.66
C VAL A 197 -14.56 -31.36 7.55
N PHE A 198 -15.52 -30.51 7.18
CA PHE A 198 -16.47 -30.81 6.11
C PHE A 198 -15.77 -31.00 4.76
N LEU A 199 -14.84 -30.11 4.39
CA LEU A 199 -14.03 -30.23 3.18
C LEU A 199 -13.32 -31.59 3.11
N LYS A 200 -12.70 -32.03 4.21
CA LYS A 200 -12.07 -33.35 4.26
C LYS A 200 -13.09 -34.46 4.04
N GLY A 201 -14.23 -34.42 4.74
CA GLY A 201 -15.30 -35.42 4.56
C GLY A 201 -15.78 -35.51 3.11
N TYR A 202 -15.98 -34.36 2.46
CA TYR A 202 -16.39 -34.29 1.06
C TYR A 202 -15.32 -34.86 0.11
N VAL A 203 -14.05 -34.51 0.31
CA VAL A 203 -12.95 -35.02 -0.52
C VAL A 203 -12.80 -36.53 -0.35
N ASP A 204 -12.84 -37.02 0.89
CA ASP A 204 -12.72 -38.45 1.19
C ASP A 204 -13.88 -39.26 0.56
N GLU A 205 -15.08 -38.69 0.48
CA GLU A 205 -16.24 -39.33 -0.17
C GLU A 205 -16.16 -39.28 -1.71
N GLN A 206 -15.90 -38.10 -2.30
CA GLN A 206 -15.94 -37.91 -3.76
C GLN A 206 -14.74 -38.54 -4.47
N TYR A 207 -13.57 -38.52 -3.83
CA TYR A 207 -12.31 -38.99 -4.42
C TYR A 207 -11.87 -40.36 -3.89
N ALA A 208 -12.79 -41.08 -3.22
CA ALA A 208 -12.54 -42.41 -2.64
C ALA A 208 -11.89 -43.41 -3.62
N ASN A 209 -12.21 -43.29 -4.92
CA ASN A 209 -11.71 -44.17 -5.99
C ASN A 209 -10.41 -43.67 -6.67
N THR A 210 -9.85 -42.55 -6.21
CA THR A 210 -8.60 -41.98 -6.75
C THR A 210 -7.48 -42.05 -5.71
N ASN A 211 -6.22 -41.92 -6.15
CA ASN A 211 -5.06 -41.87 -5.23
C ASN A 211 -4.97 -40.54 -4.45
N PHE A 212 -5.91 -39.61 -4.64
CA PHE A 212 -5.90 -38.32 -3.97
C PHE A 212 -6.49 -38.45 -2.57
N ARG A 213 -5.65 -38.24 -1.55
CA ARG A 213 -6.07 -38.22 -0.14
C ARG A 213 -5.67 -36.92 0.52
N LEU A 214 -6.62 -36.27 1.18
CA LEU A 214 -6.37 -35.06 1.95
C LEU A 214 -5.88 -35.42 3.36
N THR A 215 -4.61 -35.84 3.44
CA THR A 215 -3.96 -36.15 4.72
C THR A 215 -3.79 -34.87 5.55
N PHE A 216 -3.83 -35.00 6.88
CA PHE A 216 -3.60 -33.89 7.82
C PHE A 216 -2.33 -33.08 7.50
N LEU A 217 -1.21 -33.76 7.26
CA LEU A 217 0.06 -33.12 6.95
C LEU A 217 0.03 -32.35 5.62
N ASN A 218 -0.57 -32.93 4.58
CA ASN A 218 -0.67 -32.30 3.27
C ASN A 218 -1.52 -31.03 3.31
N TYR A 219 -2.63 -31.06 4.07
CA TYR A 219 -3.46 -29.88 4.28
C TYR A 219 -2.71 -28.79 5.05
N LEU A 220 -2.04 -29.15 6.15
CA LEU A 220 -1.25 -28.22 6.96
C LEU A 220 -0.13 -27.55 6.15
N LEU A 221 0.63 -28.32 5.35
CA LEU A 221 1.70 -27.77 4.51
C LEU A 221 1.16 -26.84 3.42
N LEU A 222 -0.07 -27.06 2.94
CA LEU A 222 -0.72 -26.21 1.96
C LEU A 222 -1.22 -24.89 2.57
N THR A 223 -1.80 -24.92 3.76
CA THR A 223 -2.48 -23.76 4.36
C THR A 223 -1.62 -22.95 5.31
N LEU A 224 -0.60 -23.53 5.93
CA LEU A 224 0.24 -22.81 6.89
C LEU A 224 0.96 -21.59 6.26
N PRO A 225 1.54 -21.67 5.05
CA PRO A 225 2.12 -20.50 4.38
C PRO A 225 1.09 -19.39 4.11
N THR A 226 -0.14 -19.74 3.73
CA THR A 226 -1.19 -18.76 3.45
C THR A 226 -1.69 -18.10 4.74
N VAL A 227 -1.87 -18.87 5.81
CA VAL A 227 -2.24 -18.36 7.13
C VAL A 227 -1.18 -17.40 7.70
N VAL A 228 0.11 -17.71 7.55
CA VAL A 228 1.20 -16.81 7.96
C VAL A 228 1.14 -15.48 7.20
N LEU A 229 0.92 -15.52 5.88
CA LEU A 229 0.77 -14.31 5.06
C LEU A 229 -0.46 -13.48 5.45
N MET A 230 -1.59 -14.14 5.75
CA MET A 230 -2.82 -13.47 6.22
C MET A 230 -2.62 -12.85 7.60
N MET A 231 -1.94 -13.53 8.53
CA MET A 231 -1.60 -12.99 9.85
C MET A 231 -0.75 -11.72 9.74
N ILE A 232 0.30 -11.74 8.89
CA ILE A 232 1.17 -10.57 8.67
C ILE A 232 0.35 -9.40 8.08
N SER A 233 -0.49 -9.69 7.09
CA SER A 233 -1.34 -8.67 6.44
C SER A 233 -2.35 -8.06 7.41
N CYS A 234 -3.00 -8.88 8.23
CA CYS A 234 -3.93 -8.43 9.26
C CYS A 234 -3.23 -7.63 10.35
N TRP A 235 -2.06 -8.06 10.80
CA TRP A 235 -1.26 -7.31 11.77
C TRP A 235 -0.92 -5.92 11.23
N LEU A 236 -0.42 -5.83 9.99
CA LEU A 236 -0.14 -4.54 9.33
C LEU A 236 -1.39 -3.66 9.21
N TRP A 237 -2.55 -4.24 8.85
CA TRP A 237 -3.81 -3.50 8.75
C TRP A 237 -4.26 -2.95 10.11
N LEU A 238 -4.21 -3.75 11.17
CA LEU A 238 -4.53 -3.31 12.54
C LEU A 238 -3.56 -2.23 13.01
N GLN A 239 -2.27 -2.36 12.67
CA GLN A 239 -1.29 -1.32 12.93
C GLN A 239 -1.67 -0.01 12.22
N ILE A 240 -2.07 -0.03 10.96
CA ILE A 240 -2.47 1.19 10.24
C ILE A 240 -3.76 1.79 10.83
N ARG A 241 -4.73 0.94 11.18
CA ARG A 241 -6.05 1.36 11.67
C ARG A 241 -6.03 1.96 13.07
N PHE A 242 -5.11 1.49 13.93
CA PHE A 242 -5.01 1.88 15.34
C PHE A 242 -3.73 2.68 15.68
N ASN A 243 -2.74 2.84 14.78
CA ASN A 243 -1.57 3.71 15.03
C ASN A 243 -1.89 5.21 14.85
N TYR A 244 -1.83 5.96 15.96
CA TYR A 244 -0.71 6.87 16.34
C TYR A 244 0.12 7.59 15.27
N HIS A 245 -0.43 7.85 14.10
CA HIS A 245 0.23 8.63 13.06
C HIS A 245 -0.01 10.14 13.26
N GLY A 246 1.04 10.95 13.09
CA GLY A 246 0.89 12.40 13.05
C GLY A 246 0.00 12.81 11.86
N TRP A 247 -0.70 13.95 11.97
CA TRP A 247 -1.58 14.49 10.91
C TRP A 247 -0.94 14.43 9.51
N LYS A 248 0.36 14.72 9.40
CA LYS A 248 1.17 14.66 8.17
C LYS A 248 1.14 13.28 7.51
N GLU A 249 1.30 12.22 8.29
CA GLU A 249 1.39 10.84 7.81
C GLU A 249 0.02 10.31 7.40
N GLY A 250 -1.03 10.65 8.16
CA GLY A 250 -2.40 10.30 7.81
C GLY A 250 -2.83 10.92 6.48
N VAL A 251 -2.55 12.21 6.27
CA VAL A 251 -2.90 12.90 5.01
C VAL A 251 -2.13 12.32 3.82
N VAL A 252 -0.81 12.07 3.94
CA VAL A 252 -0.02 11.49 2.84
C VAL A 252 -0.45 10.06 2.52
N ALA A 253 -0.76 9.24 3.52
CA ALA A 253 -1.28 7.88 3.31
C ALA A 253 -2.65 7.89 2.62
N ILE A 254 -3.54 8.81 3.00
CA ILE A 254 -4.84 9.00 2.33
C ILE A 254 -4.66 9.42 0.88
N LEU A 255 -3.78 10.41 0.60
CA LEU A 255 -3.49 10.83 -0.76
C LEU A 255 -2.95 9.66 -1.60
N PHE A 256 -2.01 8.89 -1.06
CA PHE A 256 -1.44 7.72 -1.73
C PHE A 256 -2.49 6.64 -2.05
N LEU A 257 -3.31 6.27 -1.06
CA LEU A 257 -4.39 5.29 -1.26
C LEU A 257 -5.47 5.81 -2.22
N SER A 258 -5.81 7.10 -2.16
CA SER A 258 -6.74 7.72 -3.09
C SER A 258 -6.20 7.77 -4.52
N ALA A 259 -4.89 7.95 -4.70
CA ALA A 259 -4.23 7.89 -6.01
C ALA A 259 -4.36 6.50 -6.64
N ILE A 260 -4.10 5.45 -5.85
CA ILE A 260 -4.28 4.05 -6.27
C ILE A 260 -5.74 3.80 -6.65
N LEU A 261 -6.68 4.21 -5.80
CA LEU A 261 -8.11 4.04 -6.06
C LEU A 261 -8.54 4.75 -7.34
N LEU A 262 -8.12 6.00 -7.54
CA LEU A 262 -8.42 6.79 -8.74
C LEU A 262 -7.82 6.15 -10.00
N TRP A 263 -6.58 5.64 -9.96
CA TRP A 263 -6.00 4.93 -11.10
C TRP A 263 -6.76 3.65 -11.45
N ILE A 264 -7.15 2.85 -10.45
CA ILE A 264 -7.89 1.59 -10.67
C ILE A 264 -9.30 1.87 -11.20
N THR A 265 -10.01 2.84 -10.62
CA THR A 265 -11.41 3.14 -10.95
C THR A 265 -11.57 4.02 -12.20
N ARG A 266 -10.47 4.53 -12.76
CA ARG A 266 -10.48 5.41 -13.95
C ARG A 266 -11.03 4.68 -15.18
N ASP A 267 -10.56 3.46 -15.41
CA ASP A 267 -10.95 2.62 -16.53
C ASP A 267 -11.07 1.17 -16.03
N LEU A 268 -12.21 0.89 -15.39
CA LEU A 268 -12.49 -0.38 -14.77
C LEU A 268 -12.62 -1.43 -15.89
N ALA A 269 -11.69 -2.37 -15.94
CA ALA A 269 -11.64 -3.48 -16.90
C ALA A 269 -11.48 -3.12 -18.39
N GLY A 270 -11.09 -1.88 -18.74
CA GLY A 270 -10.80 -1.49 -20.14
C GLY A 270 -12.02 -1.41 -21.06
N ASN A 271 -13.23 -1.48 -20.50
CA ASN A 271 -14.49 -1.47 -21.25
C ASN A 271 -15.10 -0.06 -21.35
N GLY A 272 -14.37 1.00 -20.97
CA GLY A 272 -14.90 2.36 -20.92
C GLY A 272 -15.87 2.61 -19.76
N SER A 273 -16.01 1.64 -18.85
CA SER A 273 -16.72 1.80 -17.58
C SER A 273 -15.75 2.29 -16.51
N GLY A 274 -15.87 3.55 -16.10
CA GLY A 274 -15.03 4.14 -15.05
C GLY A 274 -15.36 5.62 -14.89
N TRP A 275 -14.83 6.26 -13.85
CA TRP A 275 -15.08 7.71 -13.69
C TRP A 275 -14.45 8.53 -14.82
N GLY A 276 -13.44 7.98 -15.52
CA GLY A 276 -12.83 8.59 -16.69
C GLY A 276 -13.78 8.78 -17.87
N SER A 277 -14.84 7.96 -17.98
CA SER A 277 -15.85 8.10 -19.04
C SER A 277 -16.98 9.06 -18.71
N LEU A 278 -17.11 9.45 -17.43
CA LEU A 278 -17.99 10.53 -17.00
C LEU A 278 -17.48 11.92 -17.44
N MET A 279 -16.17 12.01 -17.68
CA MET A 279 -15.50 13.17 -18.27
C MET A 279 -15.44 13.00 -19.80
N SER A 280 -15.61 14.10 -20.54
CA SER A 280 -15.63 14.09 -22.03
C SER A 280 -14.48 13.30 -22.66
N ARG A 281 -14.80 12.52 -23.72
CA ARG A 281 -13.90 11.79 -24.66
C ARG A 281 -12.41 11.85 -24.31
N ASN A 282 -11.93 10.92 -23.48
CA ASN A 282 -10.51 10.69 -23.19
C ASN A 282 -9.72 11.90 -22.64
N ALA A 283 -10.39 12.89 -22.05
CA ALA A 283 -9.73 14.09 -21.55
C ALA A 283 -8.86 13.85 -20.30
N VAL A 284 -9.12 12.78 -19.53
CA VAL A 284 -8.46 12.52 -18.25
C VAL A 284 -7.57 11.28 -18.34
N SER A 285 -6.33 11.43 -17.87
CA SER A 285 -5.26 10.46 -18.04
C SER A 285 -4.65 10.05 -16.70
N ASN A 286 -3.72 9.09 -16.71
CA ASN A 286 -3.05 8.64 -15.49
C ASN A 286 -2.17 9.74 -14.90
N GLY A 287 -1.59 10.59 -15.76
CA GLY A 287 -0.86 11.78 -15.33
C GLY A 287 -1.75 12.82 -14.67
N THR A 288 -3.04 12.94 -15.03
CA THR A 288 -3.96 13.87 -14.35
C THR A 288 -4.13 13.53 -12.87
N VAL A 289 -4.29 12.24 -12.54
CA VAL A 289 -4.38 11.78 -11.14
C VAL A 289 -3.07 12.04 -10.39
N ALA A 290 -1.94 11.74 -11.02
CA ALA A 290 -0.62 11.94 -10.41
C ALA A 290 -0.36 13.44 -10.12
N LEU A 291 -0.71 14.31 -11.08
CA LEU A 291 -0.51 15.75 -10.97
C LEU A 291 -1.47 16.39 -9.97
N LEU A 292 -2.71 15.90 -9.89
CA LEU A 292 -3.67 16.25 -8.84
C LEU A 292 -3.09 15.95 -7.45
N MET A 293 -2.53 14.76 -7.24
CA MET A 293 -1.92 14.40 -5.94
C MET A 293 -0.70 15.27 -5.61
N ALA A 294 0.16 15.55 -6.59
CA ALA A 294 1.28 16.48 -6.40
C ALA A 294 0.81 17.87 -5.97
N VAL A 295 -0.20 18.43 -6.65
CA VAL A 295 -0.78 19.73 -6.30
C VAL A 295 -1.40 19.69 -4.90
N LEU A 296 -2.14 18.63 -4.56
CA LEU A 296 -2.74 18.47 -3.24
C LEU A 296 -1.69 18.41 -2.11
N THR A 297 -0.53 17.78 -2.33
CA THR A 297 0.56 17.80 -1.34
C THR A 297 1.17 19.19 -1.11
N MET A 298 1.03 20.12 -2.07
CA MET A 298 1.47 21.51 -1.93
C MET A 298 0.41 22.43 -1.35
N ILE A 299 -0.85 22.00 -1.35
CA ILE A 299 -1.99 22.78 -0.82
C ILE A 299 -2.33 22.35 0.62
N LEU A 300 -2.22 21.05 0.92
CA LEU A 300 -2.68 20.54 2.21
C LEU A 300 -1.72 20.94 3.34
N PRO A 301 -2.24 21.41 4.48
CA PRO A 301 -1.43 21.85 5.60
C PRO A 301 -0.77 20.66 6.29
N ASN A 302 0.46 20.87 6.70
CA ASN A 302 1.25 19.88 7.42
C ASN A 302 0.74 19.71 8.86
N GLU A 303 0.02 20.65 9.44
CA GLU A 303 -0.50 20.54 10.80
C GLU A 303 -2.02 20.64 10.81
N LYS A 304 -2.64 20.01 11.82
CA LYS A 304 -4.08 20.07 11.97
C LYS A 304 -4.47 21.54 12.16
N PRO A 305 -5.34 22.10 11.31
CA PRO A 305 -5.69 23.51 11.41
C PRO A 305 -6.32 23.80 12.78
N ARG A 306 -5.64 24.62 13.60
CA ARG A 306 -6.15 25.13 14.87
C ARG A 306 -6.71 26.53 14.63
N LEU A 307 -7.99 26.77 14.94
CA LEU A 307 -8.67 28.05 14.66
C LEU A 307 -8.02 29.27 15.32
N LYS A 308 -7.23 29.08 16.39
CA LYS A 308 -6.66 30.17 17.19
C LYS A 308 -5.27 30.65 16.70
N ASP A 309 -4.51 29.80 15.99
CA ASP A 309 -3.13 30.07 15.53
C ASP A 309 -2.89 29.47 14.14
N TRP A 310 -3.55 30.03 13.11
CA TRP A 310 -3.39 29.54 11.74
C TRP A 310 -2.02 29.93 11.16
N LYS A 311 -1.07 29.00 11.16
CA LYS A 311 0.16 29.07 10.37
C LYS A 311 0.09 28.07 9.22
N TYR A 312 -0.06 28.56 8.00
CA TYR A 312 -0.12 27.71 6.81
C TYR A 312 1.29 27.24 6.41
N ASN A 313 1.55 25.94 6.57
CA ASN A 313 2.75 25.29 6.08
C ASN A 313 2.34 24.06 5.27
N PRO A 314 2.60 23.98 3.95
CA PRO A 314 2.21 22.82 3.16
C PRO A 314 3.04 21.58 3.49
N ILE A 315 2.50 20.39 3.17
CA ILE A 315 3.23 19.11 3.33
C ILE A 315 4.54 19.15 2.55
N ILE A 316 4.52 19.70 1.33
CA ILE A 316 5.72 19.97 0.53
C ILE A 316 5.72 21.44 0.06
N PRO A 317 6.63 22.28 0.58
CA PRO A 317 6.86 23.61 0.02
C PRO A 317 7.41 23.52 -1.40
N TRP A 318 6.92 24.38 -2.30
CA TRP A 318 7.41 24.45 -3.69
C TRP A 318 8.93 24.65 -3.79
N ILE A 319 9.49 25.47 -2.89
CA ILE A 319 10.93 25.74 -2.87
C ILE A 319 11.75 24.47 -2.55
N ASP A 320 11.20 23.59 -1.71
CA ASP A 320 11.87 22.34 -1.31
C ASP A 320 11.77 21.31 -2.43
N LEU A 321 10.60 21.20 -3.09
CA LEU A 321 10.44 20.31 -4.22
C LEU A 321 11.32 20.74 -5.38
N SER A 322 11.27 22.00 -5.80
CA SER A 322 11.97 22.47 -7.00
C SER A 322 13.49 22.28 -6.93
N LYS A 323 14.08 22.37 -5.73
CA LYS A 323 15.50 22.10 -5.48
C LYS A 323 15.88 20.63 -5.56
N ASN A 324 15.01 19.74 -5.08
CA ASN A 324 15.30 18.31 -4.94
C ASN A 324 14.70 17.46 -6.07
N TYR A 325 13.88 18.06 -6.93
CA TYR A 325 13.22 17.38 -8.02
C TYR A 325 14.23 16.99 -9.12
N PRO A 326 14.26 15.74 -9.61
CA PRO A 326 15.19 15.26 -10.61
C PRO A 326 14.78 15.72 -12.02
N TRP A 327 14.95 17.02 -12.31
CA TRP A 327 14.62 17.63 -13.59
C TRP A 327 15.30 16.92 -14.78
N GLY A 328 16.51 16.41 -14.58
CA GLY A 328 17.24 15.64 -15.58
C GLY A 328 16.50 14.41 -16.08
N THR A 329 15.91 13.63 -15.16
CA THR A 329 15.18 12.40 -15.51
C THR A 329 13.88 12.72 -16.25
N LEU A 330 13.21 13.81 -15.89
CA LEU A 330 12.03 14.29 -16.61
C LEU A 330 12.37 14.68 -18.06
N LEU A 331 13.47 15.42 -18.27
CA LEU A 331 13.94 15.77 -19.61
C LEU A 331 14.35 14.53 -20.41
N MET A 332 14.98 13.56 -19.78
CA MET A 332 15.38 12.29 -20.41
C MET A 332 14.16 11.49 -20.90
N LEU A 333 13.07 11.51 -20.14
CA LEU A 333 11.81 10.88 -20.56
C LEU A 333 11.23 11.54 -21.83
N GLY A 334 11.25 12.87 -21.92
CA GLY A 334 10.85 13.60 -23.13
C GLY A 334 11.74 13.32 -24.34
N ALA A 335 13.05 13.20 -24.12
CA ALA A 335 14.02 12.79 -25.15
C ALA A 335 13.71 11.38 -25.68
N GLY A 336 13.46 10.41 -24.77
CA GLY A 336 13.13 9.04 -25.13
C GLY A 336 11.84 8.92 -25.96
N LEU A 337 10.79 9.66 -25.59
CA LEU A 337 9.55 9.72 -26.36
C LEU A 337 9.75 10.34 -27.75
N SER A 338 10.61 11.35 -27.87
CA SER A 338 10.97 11.96 -29.15
C SER A 338 11.73 11.00 -30.05
N ILE A 339 12.66 10.22 -29.49
CA ILE A 339 13.38 9.18 -30.23
C ILE A 339 12.42 8.08 -30.69
N ALA A 340 11.50 7.63 -29.83
CA ALA A 340 10.51 6.62 -30.18
C ALA A 340 9.61 7.08 -31.34
N GLN A 341 9.15 8.33 -31.32
CA GLN A 341 8.38 8.90 -32.44
C GLN A 341 9.22 8.99 -33.72
N ALA A 342 10.48 9.41 -33.62
CA ALA A 342 11.41 9.44 -34.74
C ALA A 342 11.68 8.03 -35.32
N PHE A 343 11.74 7.00 -34.48
CA PHE A 343 11.89 5.60 -34.87
C PHE A 343 10.69 5.08 -35.66
N GLN A 344 9.47 5.43 -35.24
CA GLN A 344 8.24 5.07 -35.97
C GLN A 344 8.18 5.74 -37.35
N ILE A 345 8.40 7.06 -37.40
CA ILE A 345 8.35 7.84 -38.66
C ILE A 345 9.46 7.40 -39.61
N SER A 346 10.65 7.06 -39.08
CA SER A 346 11.76 6.59 -39.89
C SER A 346 11.69 5.11 -40.29
N LYS A 347 10.64 4.39 -39.88
CA LYS A 347 10.34 2.96 -40.10
C LYS A 347 11.38 1.99 -39.53
N LEU A 348 12.19 2.43 -38.57
CA LEU A 348 13.22 1.59 -37.95
C LEU A 348 12.60 0.51 -37.03
N SER A 349 11.44 0.77 -36.44
CA SER A 349 10.71 -0.15 -35.56
C SER A 349 10.27 -1.45 -36.25
N ASN A 350 9.92 -1.41 -37.53
CA ASN A 350 9.43 -2.57 -38.28
C ASN A 350 10.53 -3.60 -38.54
N ILE A 351 11.78 -3.14 -38.63
CA ILE A 351 12.96 -3.99 -38.82
C ILE A 351 13.22 -4.83 -37.55
N PHE A 352 12.92 -4.28 -36.36
CA PHE A 352 13.06 -4.97 -35.08
C PHE A 352 11.83 -5.83 -34.69
N GLY A 353 10.62 -5.39 -35.02
CA GLY A 353 9.36 -6.07 -34.61
C GLY A 353 9.17 -7.47 -35.20
N ASN A 354 9.67 -7.73 -36.42
CA ASN A 354 9.59 -9.04 -37.06
C ASN A 354 10.41 -10.13 -36.33
N ALA A 355 11.27 -9.78 -35.37
CA ALA A 355 12.10 -10.71 -34.62
C ALA A 355 11.40 -11.34 -33.39
N LEU A 356 10.20 -10.88 -32.98
CA LEU A 356 9.61 -11.19 -31.66
C LEU A 356 8.24 -11.92 -31.68
N TYR A 357 7.79 -12.45 -32.82
CA TYR A 357 6.44 -12.99 -33.02
C TYR A 357 6.11 -14.34 -32.30
N PHE A 358 6.99 -14.88 -31.46
CA PHE A 358 6.88 -16.27 -30.98
C PHE A 358 6.05 -16.50 -29.69
N VAL A 359 5.38 -15.49 -29.09
CA VAL A 359 4.97 -15.56 -27.65
C VAL A 359 3.43 -15.48 -27.36
N HIS A 360 2.54 -15.44 -28.36
CA HIS A 360 1.15 -14.93 -28.16
C HIS A 360 0.01 -15.98 -28.11
N ASN A 361 -0.17 -16.80 -27.06
CA ASN A 361 -1.46 -17.49 -26.86
C ASN A 361 -1.78 -17.68 -25.35
N SER A 362 -2.85 -17.05 -24.86
CA SER A 362 -3.06 -16.69 -23.43
C SER A 362 -3.59 -17.80 -22.50
N SER A 363 -3.59 -17.54 -21.18
CA SER A 363 -3.35 -18.53 -20.12
C SER A 363 -4.47 -18.72 -19.06
N ARG A 364 -4.38 -19.87 -18.36
CA ARG A 364 -5.25 -20.38 -17.28
C ARG A 364 -5.48 -19.42 -16.09
N PHE A 365 -4.74 -18.32 -16.01
CA PHE A 365 -4.77 -17.36 -14.92
C PHE A 365 -6.10 -16.60 -14.78
N VAL A 366 -6.72 -16.24 -15.91
CA VAL A 366 -7.97 -15.44 -15.93
C VAL A 366 -9.16 -16.20 -15.31
N ILE A 367 -9.18 -17.53 -15.49
CA ILE A 367 -10.25 -18.39 -14.97
C ILE A 367 -10.17 -18.47 -13.43
N LEU A 368 -8.97 -18.57 -12.87
CA LEU A 368 -8.77 -18.69 -11.42
C LEU A 368 -9.15 -17.42 -10.67
N VAL A 369 -8.81 -16.24 -11.19
CA VAL A 369 -9.11 -14.96 -10.55
C VAL A 369 -10.62 -14.72 -10.39
N THR A 370 -11.41 -15.16 -11.37
CA THR A 370 -12.86 -14.97 -11.37
C THR A 370 -13.56 -15.77 -10.26
N ILE A 371 -13.11 -17.01 -10.03
CA ILE A 371 -13.69 -17.89 -9.00
C ILE A 371 -13.42 -17.35 -7.59
N ILE A 372 -12.22 -16.83 -7.34
CA ILE A 372 -11.80 -16.30 -6.04
C ILE A 372 -12.65 -15.08 -5.64
N ILE A 373 -12.88 -14.17 -6.58
CA ILE A 373 -13.65 -12.93 -6.31
C ILE A 373 -15.10 -13.26 -5.92
N LEU A 374 -15.72 -14.24 -6.60
CA LEU A 374 -17.10 -14.63 -6.31
C LEU A 374 -17.25 -15.27 -4.92
N SER A 375 -16.29 -16.10 -4.51
CA SER A 375 -16.33 -16.74 -3.18
C SER A 375 -16.21 -15.75 -2.03
N GLU A 376 -15.39 -14.70 -2.18
CA GLU A 376 -15.15 -13.71 -1.12
C GLU A 376 -16.32 -12.73 -0.89
N VAL A 377 -17.21 -12.59 -1.87
CA VAL A 377 -18.43 -11.77 -1.70
C VAL A 377 -19.50 -12.55 -0.94
N CYS A 378 -19.60 -13.86 -1.17
CA CYS A 378 -20.59 -14.71 -0.51
C CYS A 378 -20.30 -14.91 1.00
N THR A 379 -19.04 -14.85 1.43
CA THR A 379 -18.60 -14.96 2.85
C THR A 379 -19.15 -13.88 3.76
N GLN A 380 -19.65 -12.78 3.20
CA GLN A 380 -20.24 -11.69 3.98
C GLN A 380 -21.74 -11.88 4.24
N LEU A 381 -22.41 -12.81 3.54
CA LEU A 381 -23.87 -12.96 3.55
C LEU A 381 -24.33 -14.28 4.20
N ILE A 382 -23.48 -15.30 4.23
CA ILE A 382 -23.82 -16.67 4.62
C ILE A 382 -22.71 -17.22 5.55
N ASN A 383 -23.05 -18.09 6.50
CA ASN A 383 -22.06 -18.76 7.36
C ASN A 383 -21.02 -19.52 6.51
N ASN A 384 -19.74 -19.43 6.89
CA ASN A 384 -18.60 -20.12 6.28
C ASN A 384 -18.87 -21.59 5.94
N LEU A 385 -19.56 -22.33 6.82
CA LEU A 385 -19.92 -23.73 6.56
C LEU A 385 -20.86 -23.88 5.36
N SER A 386 -21.91 -23.07 5.28
CA SER A 386 -22.93 -23.13 4.22
C SER A 386 -22.39 -22.72 2.84
N ILE A 387 -21.36 -21.87 2.79
CA ILE A 387 -20.67 -21.49 1.54
C ILE A 387 -19.87 -22.66 0.98
N VAL A 388 -19.15 -23.37 1.85
CA VAL A 388 -18.42 -24.58 1.47
C VAL A 388 -19.40 -25.62 0.89
N PHE A 389 -20.59 -25.79 1.49
CA PHE A 389 -21.66 -26.64 0.94
C PHE A 389 -22.11 -26.21 -0.47
N CYS A 390 -22.34 -24.92 -0.72
CA CYS A 390 -22.80 -24.44 -2.02
C CYS A 390 -21.73 -24.53 -3.12
N PHE A 391 -20.52 -24.02 -2.86
CA PHE A 391 -19.48 -23.90 -3.89
C PHE A 391 -18.82 -25.24 -4.25
N LEU A 392 -18.51 -26.11 -3.28
CA LEU A 392 -17.94 -27.43 -3.59
C LEU A 392 -18.93 -28.30 -4.37
N SER A 393 -20.23 -28.20 -4.05
CA SER A 393 -21.29 -28.91 -4.78
C SER A 393 -21.41 -28.42 -6.23
N SER A 394 -21.20 -27.13 -6.50
CA SER A 394 -21.24 -26.57 -7.86
C SER A 394 -19.96 -26.83 -8.69
N ALA A 395 -18.79 -26.91 -8.06
CA ALA A 395 -17.51 -27.19 -8.74
C ALA A 395 -17.49 -28.58 -9.40
N ARG A 396 -18.35 -29.49 -8.94
CA ARG A 396 -18.62 -30.80 -9.54
C ARG A 396 -19.08 -30.73 -11.01
N TRP A 397 -19.67 -29.61 -11.44
CA TRP A 397 -20.18 -29.44 -12.80
C TRP A 397 -19.09 -29.05 -13.82
N TYR A 398 -17.89 -28.65 -13.38
CA TYR A 398 -16.82 -28.16 -14.25
C TYR A 398 -15.70 -29.19 -14.51
N VAL A 399 -15.62 -30.24 -13.71
CA VAL A 399 -14.55 -31.27 -13.77
C VAL A 399 -15.01 -32.54 -14.53
N ASN A 400 -16.31 -32.70 -14.75
CA ASN A 400 -16.89 -33.64 -15.71
C ASN A 400 -17.25 -32.89 -16.99
#